data_AF-A0A8W8M6Q8-F1
#
_entry.id   AF-A0A8W8M6Q8-F1
#
_cell.length_a   1.000
_cell.length_b   1.000
_cell.length_c   1.000
_cell.angle_alpha   90.00
_cell.angle_beta   90.00
_cell.angle_gamma   90.00
#
_symmetry.space_group_name_H-M   'P 1'
#
loop_
_entity.id
_entity.type
_entity.pdbx_description
1 polymer ?
#
loop_
_entity_poly.entity_id
_entity_poly.type
_entity_poly.pdbx_seq_one_letter_code
_entity_poly.pdbx_strand_id
1 'polypeptide(L)'
;YSPLAGVKLYQIETSVIRNKDSTATDINTSVREIGNKDFPTSGMYSTKTGLYLTDLSTGSIVKYSYSATGYLVNGSKTEVTKNCLIQWLDSPTVDANGNLWFTSRNVEPFFGNSTMTEHFNFFIWKLNIGQSKDTSAGTILSGSTSVYLLQFCLIMMLYFHTV
;
A
#
# COMPACT_ATOMS: atom_id res chain seq x y z
N TYR A 1 7.60 -7.78 -3.79
CA TYR A 1 7.85 -6.64 -4.68
C TYR A 1 6.95 -6.74 -5.89
N SER A 2 6.44 -5.62 -6.36
CA SER A 2 5.82 -5.48 -7.68
C SER A 2 6.02 -4.03 -8.15
N PRO A 3 6.39 -3.79 -9.41
CA PRO A 3 6.45 -2.42 -9.93
C PRO A 3 5.05 -1.82 -10.03
N LEU A 4 4.96 -0.47 -10.03
CA LEU A 4 3.70 0.26 -9.86
C LEU A 4 2.58 -0.21 -10.80
N ALA A 5 2.85 -0.21 -12.11
CA ALA A 5 1.93 -0.68 -13.14
C ALA A 5 2.02 -2.18 -13.43
N GLY A 6 2.99 -2.88 -12.82
CA GLY A 6 3.14 -4.32 -13.00
C GLY A 6 2.09 -5.09 -12.23
N VAL A 7 1.69 -6.24 -12.76
CA VAL A 7 0.68 -7.10 -12.13
C VAL A 7 1.32 -8.34 -11.47
N LYS A 8 2.56 -8.67 -11.83
CA LYS A 8 3.31 -9.78 -11.22
C LYS A 8 3.80 -9.44 -9.81
N LEU A 9 3.71 -10.41 -8.91
CA LEU A 9 4.21 -10.32 -7.54
C LEU A 9 5.42 -11.24 -7.37
N TYR A 10 6.53 -10.66 -6.91
CA TYR A 10 7.79 -11.35 -6.68
C TYR A 10 8.14 -11.36 -5.20
N GLN A 11 8.80 -12.42 -4.75
CA GLN A 11 9.35 -12.57 -3.42
C GLN A 11 10.80 -13.04 -3.50
N ILE A 12 11.59 -12.63 -2.53
CA ILE A 12 12.98 -13.03 -2.36
C ILE A 12 13.28 -13.04 -0.86
N GLU A 13 14.12 -13.98 -0.44
CA GLU A 13 14.53 -14.05 0.96
C GLU A 13 15.43 -12.87 1.32
N THR A 14 15.11 -12.21 2.44
CA THR A 14 15.90 -11.05 2.87
C THR A 14 17.33 -11.44 3.30
N SER A 15 17.56 -12.69 3.69
CA SER A 15 18.89 -13.24 3.98
C SER A 15 19.83 -13.14 2.78
N VAL A 16 19.33 -13.41 1.56
CA VAL A 16 20.10 -13.32 0.32
C VAL A 16 20.44 -11.86 0.00
N ILE A 17 19.50 -10.94 0.17
CA ILE A 17 19.74 -9.51 -0.10
C ILE A 17 20.68 -8.88 0.94
N ARG A 18 20.58 -9.30 2.21
CA ARG A 18 21.38 -8.75 3.31
C ARG A 18 22.78 -9.36 3.39
N ASN A 19 23.03 -10.47 2.71
CA ASN A 19 24.33 -11.08 2.65
C ASN A 19 25.23 -10.29 1.68
N LYS A 20 26.24 -9.61 2.22
CA LYS A 20 27.22 -8.84 1.45
C LYS A 20 28.01 -9.70 0.44
N ASP A 21 28.07 -11.01 0.67
CA ASP A 21 28.80 -11.95 -0.18
C ASP A 21 27.90 -12.60 -1.24
N SER A 22 26.59 -12.29 -1.26
CA SER A 22 25.69 -12.77 -2.30
C SER A 22 25.99 -12.11 -3.64
N THR A 23 26.14 -12.95 -4.66
CA THR A 23 26.35 -12.53 -6.05
C THR A 23 25.04 -12.15 -6.73
N ALA A 24 25.14 -11.50 -7.89
CA ALA A 24 23.97 -11.26 -8.74
C ALA A 24 23.27 -12.56 -9.15
N THR A 25 24.03 -13.65 -9.35
CA THR A 25 23.48 -14.97 -9.64
C THR A 25 22.68 -15.51 -8.46
N ASP A 26 23.19 -15.39 -7.23
CA ASP A 26 22.49 -15.85 -6.02
C ASP A 26 21.17 -15.10 -5.81
N ILE A 27 21.19 -13.78 -6.05
CA ILE A 27 19.98 -12.95 -5.98
C ILE A 27 18.99 -13.41 -7.06
N ASN A 28 19.43 -13.53 -8.31
CA ASN A 28 18.56 -13.86 -9.45
C ASN A 28 17.90 -15.23 -9.28
N THR A 29 18.64 -16.25 -8.83
CA THR A 29 18.10 -17.60 -8.59
C THR A 29 17.19 -17.67 -7.37
N SER A 30 17.29 -16.72 -6.45
CA SER A 30 16.45 -16.63 -5.23
C SER A 30 15.15 -15.86 -5.43
N VAL A 31 14.98 -15.14 -6.56
CA VAL A 31 13.73 -14.46 -6.89
C VAL A 31 12.69 -15.50 -7.30
N ARG A 32 11.53 -15.44 -6.64
CA ARG A 32 10.38 -16.28 -6.91
C ARG A 32 9.20 -15.44 -7.38
N GLU A 33 8.60 -15.84 -8.49
CA GLU A 33 7.27 -15.34 -8.86
C GLU A 33 6.22 -16.05 -8.00
N ILE A 34 5.41 -15.27 -7.29
CA ILE A 34 4.39 -15.77 -6.37
C ILE A 34 3.04 -15.88 -7.06
N GLY A 35 2.76 -14.97 -7.99
CA GLY A 35 1.49 -14.91 -8.68
C GLY A 35 1.20 -13.51 -9.24
N ASN A 36 -0.08 -13.26 -9.47
CA ASN A 36 -0.60 -12.02 -10.03
C ASN A 36 -1.48 -11.29 -9.01
N LYS A 37 -1.34 -9.96 -8.92
CA LYS A 37 -2.25 -9.12 -8.14
C LYS A 37 -3.45 -8.60 -8.94
N ASP A 38 -3.33 -8.54 -10.27
CA ASP A 38 -4.36 -8.06 -11.21
C ASP A 38 -4.73 -6.57 -11.09
N PHE A 39 -3.98 -5.79 -10.30
CA PHE A 39 -4.18 -4.35 -10.14
C PHE A 39 -2.84 -3.61 -10.05
N PRO A 40 -2.74 -2.32 -10.43
CA PRO A 40 -1.57 -1.48 -10.14
C PRO A 40 -1.53 -1.05 -8.66
N THR A 41 -0.32 -0.84 -8.12
CA THR A 41 -0.10 -0.55 -6.69
C THR A 41 0.91 0.57 -6.50
N SER A 42 0.64 1.55 -5.62
CA SER A 42 1.62 2.60 -5.27
C SER A 42 2.36 2.26 -3.97
N GLY A 43 1.61 1.75 -2.98
CA GLY A 43 2.12 1.50 -1.63
C GLY A 43 2.07 0.03 -1.23
N MET A 44 3.05 -0.37 -0.41
CA MET A 44 3.17 -1.72 0.13
C MET A 44 3.64 -1.69 1.58
N TYR A 45 3.09 -2.56 2.42
CA TYR A 45 3.54 -2.74 3.81
C TYR A 45 3.46 -4.18 4.26
N SER A 46 4.55 -4.69 4.84
CA SER A 46 4.64 -6.07 5.33
C SER A 46 4.56 -6.10 6.85
N THR A 47 3.75 -7.02 7.38
CA THR A 47 3.71 -7.37 8.81
C THR A 47 4.15 -8.81 9.00
N LYS A 48 4.16 -9.30 10.24
CA LYS A 48 4.42 -10.73 10.49
C LYS A 48 3.36 -11.67 9.88
N THR A 49 2.14 -11.19 9.63
CA THR A 49 1.00 -12.03 9.24
C THR A 49 0.55 -11.81 7.81
N GLY A 50 1.08 -10.80 7.11
CA GLY A 50 0.71 -10.57 5.72
C GLY A 50 1.32 -9.32 5.10
N LEU A 51 1.03 -9.18 3.81
CA LEU A 51 1.42 -8.07 2.96
C LEU A 51 0.19 -7.24 2.61
N TYR A 52 0.22 -5.95 2.90
CA TYR A 52 -0.78 -4.98 2.47
C TYR A 52 -0.29 -4.30 1.19
N LEU A 53 -1.14 -4.24 0.19
CA LEU A 53 -0.91 -3.55 -1.08
C LEU A 53 -2.07 -2.61 -1.36
N THR A 54 -1.77 -1.41 -1.84
CA THR A 54 -2.80 -0.50 -2.33
C THR A 54 -3.27 -0.97 -3.71
N ASP A 55 -4.57 -1.06 -3.95
CA ASP A 55 -5.16 -1.30 -5.25
C ASP A 55 -5.65 0.03 -5.83
N LEU A 56 -4.88 0.55 -6.79
CA LEU A 56 -5.18 1.82 -7.44
C LEU A 56 -6.40 1.77 -8.36
N SER A 57 -6.80 0.58 -8.83
CA SER A 57 -7.98 0.42 -9.69
C SER A 57 -9.28 0.61 -8.93
N THR A 58 -9.29 0.24 -7.64
CA THR A 58 -10.51 0.21 -6.82
C THR A 58 -10.50 1.18 -5.64
N GLY A 59 -9.37 1.85 -5.39
CA GLY A 59 -9.24 2.73 -4.23
C GLY A 59 -9.21 1.96 -2.90
N SER A 60 -8.71 0.71 -2.92
CA SER A 60 -8.73 -0.20 -1.76
C SER A 60 -7.33 -0.55 -1.27
N ILE A 61 -7.25 -1.14 -0.08
CA ILE A 61 -6.07 -1.85 0.40
C ILE A 61 -6.43 -3.33 0.48
N VAL A 62 -5.55 -4.14 -0.09
CA VAL A 62 -5.67 -5.59 -0.16
C VAL A 62 -4.58 -6.22 0.68
N LYS A 63 -4.94 -7.23 1.48
CA LYS A 63 -4.01 -8.06 2.24
C LYS A 63 -3.80 -9.40 1.55
N TYR A 64 -2.55 -9.83 1.49
CA TYR A 64 -2.13 -11.20 1.22
C TYR A 64 -1.61 -11.82 2.51
N SER A 65 -1.93 -13.08 2.75
CA SER A 65 -1.49 -13.81 3.94
C SER A 65 -0.13 -14.48 3.71
N TYR A 66 0.63 -14.63 4.79
CA TYR A 66 1.83 -15.46 4.80
C TYR A 66 1.53 -16.88 5.31
N SER A 67 2.22 -17.86 4.75
CA SER A 67 2.29 -19.22 5.27
C SER A 67 3.05 -19.24 6.60
N ALA A 68 3.00 -20.38 7.30
CA ALA A 68 3.84 -20.60 8.48
C ALA A 68 5.35 -20.45 8.20
N THR A 69 5.76 -20.64 6.95
CA THR A 69 7.15 -20.49 6.48
C THR A 69 7.50 -19.07 6.02
N GLY A 70 6.58 -18.11 6.14
CA GLY A 70 6.81 -16.71 5.76
C GLY A 70 6.68 -16.41 4.26
N TYR A 71 6.23 -17.38 3.46
CA TYR A 71 5.95 -17.18 2.03
C TYR A 71 4.55 -16.61 1.83
N LEU A 72 4.39 -15.77 0.81
CA LEU A 72 3.06 -15.36 0.38
C LEU A 72 2.25 -16.58 -0.05
N VAL A 73 1.05 -16.71 0.49
CA VAL A 73 0.10 -17.73 0.04
C VAL A 73 -0.55 -17.22 -1.24
N ASN A 74 -0.30 -17.90 -2.36
CA ASN A 74 -0.90 -17.53 -3.64
C ASN A 74 -2.44 -17.54 -3.52
N GLY A 75 -3.10 -16.52 -4.09
CA GLY A 75 -4.56 -16.37 -4.03
C GLY A 75 -5.14 -15.94 -2.67
N SER A 76 -4.33 -15.73 -1.62
CA SER A 76 -4.81 -15.32 -0.29
C SER A 76 -5.26 -13.84 -0.18
N LYS A 77 -5.83 -13.32 -1.26
CA LYS A 77 -6.23 -11.93 -1.44
C LYS A 77 -7.48 -11.62 -0.60
N THR A 78 -7.40 -10.64 0.30
CA THR A 78 -8.54 -10.14 1.08
C THR A 78 -8.59 -8.62 1.03
N GLU A 79 -9.73 -8.06 0.61
CA GLU A 79 -9.95 -6.61 0.65
C GLU A 79 -10.10 -6.16 2.12
N VAL A 80 -9.32 -5.16 2.53
CA VAL A 80 -9.26 -4.63 3.91
C VAL A 80 -9.99 -3.30 4.02
N THR A 81 -10.00 -2.52 2.95
CA THR A 81 -10.72 -1.24 2.88
C THR A 81 -11.53 -1.21 1.59
N LYS A 82 -12.70 -0.59 1.60
CA LYS A 82 -13.42 -0.25 0.38
C LYS A 82 -14.00 1.14 0.50
N ASN A 83 -13.48 2.08 -0.28
CA ASN A 83 -14.03 3.43 -0.34
C ASN A 83 -13.83 3.99 -1.75
N CYS A 84 -14.95 4.22 -2.45
CA CYS A 84 -14.97 4.73 -3.82
C CYS A 84 -14.47 6.17 -3.96
N LEU A 85 -14.30 6.90 -2.85
CA LEU A 85 -13.83 8.28 -2.87
C LEU A 85 -12.30 8.40 -2.70
N ILE A 86 -11.61 7.29 -2.41
CA ILE A 86 -10.17 7.33 -2.17
C ILE A 86 -9.43 7.10 -3.47
N GLN A 87 -8.78 8.16 -3.95
CA GLN A 87 -7.88 8.09 -5.10
C GLN A 87 -6.43 7.97 -4.65
N TRP A 88 -5.64 7.24 -5.46
CA TRP A 88 -4.19 7.13 -5.34
C TRP A 88 -3.67 6.89 -3.91
N LEU A 89 -4.04 5.74 -3.34
CA LEU A 89 -3.59 5.33 -2.02
C LEU A 89 -2.08 5.04 -2.05
N ASP A 90 -1.39 5.41 -0.98
CA ASP A 90 0.04 5.16 -0.83
C ASP A 90 0.44 5.02 0.65
N SER A 91 1.65 4.50 0.86
CA SER A 91 2.33 4.42 2.16
C SER A 91 1.48 3.78 3.27
N PRO A 92 0.92 2.57 3.05
CA PRO A 92 0.23 1.88 4.12
C PRO A 92 1.20 1.56 5.27
N THR A 93 0.70 1.53 6.50
CA THR A 93 1.43 1.04 7.68
C THR A 93 0.45 0.58 8.76
N VAL A 94 0.86 -0.35 9.61
CA VAL A 94 0.05 -0.82 10.74
C VAL A 94 0.75 -0.48 12.04
N ASP A 95 0.06 0.24 12.92
CA ASP A 95 0.57 0.60 14.25
C ASP A 95 0.45 -0.54 15.27
N ALA A 96 1.03 -0.35 16.46
CA ALA A 96 1.02 -1.35 17.53
C ALA A 96 -0.38 -1.71 18.06
N ASN A 97 -1.37 -0.85 17.82
CA ASN A 97 -2.76 -1.05 18.22
C ASN A 97 -3.60 -1.73 17.12
N GLY A 98 -2.97 -2.17 16.03
CA GLY A 98 -3.66 -2.78 14.90
C GLY A 98 -4.50 -1.78 14.11
N ASN A 99 -4.09 -0.51 14.05
CA ASN A 99 -4.68 0.42 13.09
C ASN A 99 -3.82 0.48 11.83
N LEU A 100 -4.46 0.26 10.68
CA LEU A 100 -3.94 0.53 9.35
C LEU A 100 -4.06 2.03 9.07
N TRP A 101 -2.92 2.66 8.83
CA TRP A 101 -2.78 4.02 8.37
C TRP A 101 -2.34 4.03 6.91
N PHE A 102 -2.78 5.02 6.15
CA PHE A 102 -2.33 5.22 4.77
C PHE A 102 -2.59 6.64 4.32
N THR A 103 -1.91 7.05 3.27
CA THR A 103 -2.13 8.35 2.61
C THR A 103 -2.94 8.16 1.34
N SER A 104 -3.63 9.21 0.92
CA SER A 104 -4.26 9.26 -0.40
C SER A 104 -4.21 10.67 -0.96
N ARG A 105 -4.41 10.79 -2.28
CA ARG A 105 -4.51 12.10 -2.93
C ARG A 105 -5.43 12.07 -4.13
N ASN A 106 -6.11 13.17 -4.38
CA ASN A 106 -6.92 13.33 -5.58
C ASN A 106 -5.98 13.65 -6.75
N VAL A 107 -5.78 12.68 -7.64
CA VAL A 107 -4.84 12.80 -8.76
C VAL A 107 -5.52 13.13 -10.08
N GLU A 108 -6.82 12.86 -10.22
CA GLU A 108 -7.56 13.17 -11.45
C GLU A 108 -7.36 14.62 -11.91
N PRO A 109 -7.32 15.64 -11.01
CA PRO A 109 -7.08 17.00 -11.43
C PRO A 109 -5.72 17.24 -12.11
N PHE A 110 -4.71 16.40 -11.81
CA PHE A 110 -3.36 16.53 -12.38
C PHE A 110 -3.25 16.00 -13.81
N PHE A 111 -4.09 15.03 -14.21
CA PHE A 111 -4.03 14.44 -15.55
C PHE A 111 -4.90 15.19 -16.57
N GLY A 112 -5.81 16.05 -16.12
CA GLY A 112 -6.82 16.72 -16.96
C GLY A 112 -6.58 18.21 -17.26
N ASN A 113 -5.39 18.78 -17.00
CA ASN A 113 -5.14 20.23 -17.08
C ASN A 113 -6.07 21.09 -16.20
N SER A 114 -6.70 20.52 -15.18
CA SER A 114 -7.51 21.29 -14.23
C SER A 114 -6.63 21.91 -13.15
N THR A 115 -6.75 23.21 -12.95
CA THR A 115 -6.20 23.88 -11.77
C THR A 115 -6.82 23.26 -10.52
N MET A 116 -5.99 22.83 -9.57
CA MET A 116 -6.44 22.36 -8.26
C MET A 116 -7.34 23.43 -7.65
N THR A 117 -8.65 23.17 -7.58
CA THR A 117 -9.58 24.05 -6.88
C THR A 117 -9.30 24.00 -5.38
N GLU A 118 -9.81 25.01 -4.67
CA GLU A 118 -9.50 25.49 -3.31
C GLU A 118 -9.60 24.48 -2.13
N HIS A 119 -9.54 23.18 -2.38
CA HIS A 119 -9.71 22.10 -1.42
C HIS A 119 -8.42 21.30 -1.17
N PHE A 120 -8.33 20.70 0.02
CA PHE A 120 -7.26 19.78 0.38
C PHE A 120 -7.24 18.58 -0.58
N ASN A 121 -6.04 18.23 -1.04
CA ASN A 121 -5.84 17.14 -2.01
C ASN A 121 -4.98 16.00 -1.47
N PHE A 122 -4.61 16.04 -0.19
CA PHE A 122 -3.85 15.00 0.50
C PHE A 122 -4.57 14.63 1.78
N PHE A 123 -4.72 13.33 2.02
CA PHE A 123 -5.46 12.79 3.15
C PHE A 123 -4.62 11.74 3.87
N ILE A 124 -4.80 11.66 5.18
CA ILE A 124 -4.29 10.58 6.02
C ILE A 124 -5.51 9.84 6.57
N TRP A 125 -5.53 8.53 6.38
CA TRP A 125 -6.62 7.66 6.77
C TRP A 125 -6.17 6.74 7.90
N LYS A 126 -7.14 6.33 8.72
CA LYS A 126 -6.96 5.35 9.80
C LYS A 126 -8.13 4.37 9.79
N LEU A 127 -7.83 3.07 9.80
CA LEU A 127 -8.79 1.97 9.95
C LEU A 127 -8.29 1.02 11.04
N ASN A 128 -9.16 0.56 11.95
CA ASN A 128 -8.83 -0.53 12.86
C ASN A 128 -9.07 -1.89 12.17
N ILE A 129 -8.02 -2.71 12.00
CA ILE A 129 -8.09 -4.02 11.34
C ILE A 129 -8.30 -5.18 12.33
N GLY A 130 -8.37 -4.90 13.64
CA GLY A 130 -8.63 -5.88 14.70
C GLY A 130 -10.11 -6.08 15.03
N GLN A 131 -10.97 -5.13 14.65
CA GLN A 131 -12.43 -5.21 14.85
C GLN A 131 -13.22 -5.58 13.59
N SER A 132 -12.57 -5.70 12.42
CA SER A 132 -13.24 -6.07 11.17
C SER A 132 -13.54 -7.58 11.12
N LYS A 133 -14.49 -8.03 11.94
CA LYS A 133 -15.40 -9.12 11.54
C LYS A 133 -16.55 -8.44 10.79
N ASP A 134 -16.75 -8.86 9.54
CA ASP A 134 -17.78 -8.35 8.61
C ASP A 134 -17.61 -6.91 8.11
N THR A 135 -17.38 -6.77 6.81
CA THR A 135 -18.03 -5.71 6.01
C THR A 135 -18.16 -6.14 4.55
N SER A 136 -18.94 -7.20 4.33
CA SER A 136 -19.93 -7.13 3.25
C SER A 136 -20.96 -6.10 3.72
N ALA A 137 -21.04 -4.95 3.04
CA ALA A 137 -21.88 -3.79 3.36
C ALA A 137 -21.42 -2.91 4.55
N GLY A 138 -20.98 -1.70 4.21
CA GLY A 138 -21.67 -0.52 4.72
C GLY A 138 -21.46 -0.10 6.16
N THR A 139 -20.26 -0.17 6.72
CA THR A 139 -19.84 0.86 7.69
C THR A 139 -18.87 1.80 6.99
N ILE A 140 -19.43 2.84 6.37
CA ILE A 140 -18.66 4.03 5.99
C ILE A 140 -18.06 4.54 7.30
N LEU A 141 -16.75 4.40 7.48
CA LEU A 141 -16.06 5.28 8.40
C LEU A 141 -16.23 6.68 7.81
N SER A 142 -17.20 7.42 8.35
CA SER A 142 -17.08 8.86 8.42
C SER A 142 -15.83 9.08 9.26
N GLY A 143 -14.70 9.21 8.57
CA GLY A 143 -13.51 9.73 9.19
C GLY A 143 -13.93 11.06 9.77
N SER A 144 -14.04 11.12 11.10
CA SER A 144 -13.73 12.37 11.77
C SER A 144 -12.36 12.73 11.24
N THR A 145 -12.30 13.76 10.40
CA THR A 145 -11.08 14.38 9.90
C THR A 145 -10.28 14.83 11.11
N SER A 146 -9.57 13.91 11.74
CA SER A 146 -8.43 14.27 12.57
C SER A 146 -7.31 14.51 11.56
N VAL A 147 -7.37 15.68 10.94
CA VAL A 147 -6.34 16.19 10.06
C VAL A 147 -5.12 16.42 10.95
N TYR A 148 -4.29 15.40 11.12
CA TYR A 148 -2.95 15.59 11.67
C TYR A 148 -2.13 16.27 10.57
N LEU A 149 -2.31 17.58 10.46
CA LEU A 149 -1.62 18.47 9.56
C LEU A 149 -0.27 18.80 10.18
N LEU A 150 0.68 17.86 10.17
CA LEU A 150 2.04 18.18 10.64
C LEU A 150 3.10 17.33 9.92
N GLN A 151 3.88 18.03 9.09
CA GLN A 151 5.33 17.89 9.02
C GLN A 151 5.95 16.72 8.22
N PHE A 152 5.22 16.01 7.36
CA PHE A 152 5.84 15.09 6.38
C PHE A 152 5.88 15.62 4.93
N CYS A 153 5.02 16.57 4.57
CA CYS A 153 5.02 17.15 3.22
C CYS A 153 6.32 17.89 2.86
N LEU A 154 7.09 18.37 3.84
CA LEU A 154 8.38 19.03 3.56
C LEU A 154 9.40 18.08 2.95
N ILE A 155 9.38 16.79 3.30
CA ILE A 155 10.40 15.82 2.84
C ILE A 155 10.12 15.39 1.38
N MET A 156 8.86 15.27 0.96
CA MET A 156 8.53 14.96 -0.44
C MET A 156 8.66 16.18 -1.36
N MET A 157 8.36 17.40 -0.92
CA MET A 157 8.54 18.59 -1.77
C MET A 157 10.01 18.95 -1.97
N LEU A 158 10.89 18.64 -1.01
CA LEU A 158 12.35 18.82 -1.16
C LEU A 158 12.98 17.83 -2.15
N TYR A 159 12.37 16.65 -2.37
CA TYR A 159 12.93 15.67 -3.31
C TYR A 159 12.66 16.01 -4.79
N PHE A 160 11.64 16.81 -5.08
CA PHE A 160 11.28 17.23 -6.45
C PHE A 160 11.88 18.58 -6.86
N HIS A 161 12.58 19.30 -5.96
CA HIS A 161 13.25 20.57 -6.28
C HIS A 161 14.77 20.44 -6.52
N THR A 162 15.32 19.22 -6.48
CA THR A 162 16.77 18.98 -6.69
C THR A 162 17.07 17.92 -7.75
N VAL A 163 16.27 17.86 -8.82
CA VAL A 163 16.64 17.17 -10.06
C VAL A 163 16.39 18.08 -11.25
#